data_AF-A0A379ES09-F1
#
_entry.id   AF-A0A379ES09-F1
#
_cell.length_a   1.000
_cell.length_b   1.000
_cell.length_c   1.000
_cell.angle_alpha   90.00
_cell.angle_beta   90.00
_cell.angle_gamma   90.00
#
_symmetry.space_group_name_H-M   'P 1'
#
loop_
_entity.id
_entity.type
_entity.pdbx_description
1 polymer ?
#
loop_
_entity_poly.entity_id
_entity_poly.type
_entity_poly.pdbx_seq_one_letter_code
_entity_poly.pdbx_strand_id
1 'polypeptide(L)' 'MIITTTPNVEGKQIVEYKQVVFGEVVAGSNFIRDFFAGITDILGGRSGAYESKITKARQEALEEMQKHANI' A
#
# COMPACT_ATOMS: atom_id res chain seq x y z
N MET A 1 2.72 -11.46 9.46
CA MET A 1 4.10 -10.97 9.22
C MET A 1 4.24 -9.61 9.89
N ILE A 2 5.35 -9.34 10.59
CA ILE A 2 5.60 -8.00 11.15
C ILE A 2 6.07 -7.11 9.99
N ILE A 3 5.38 -5.99 9.77
CA ILE A 3 5.81 -4.92 8.88
C ILE A 3 5.97 -3.68 9.73
N THR A 4 7.08 -2.98 9.55
CA THR A 4 7.34 -1.73 10.25
C THR A 4 8.06 -0.77 9.31
N THR A 5 7.87 0.53 9.55
CA THR A 5 8.64 1.60 8.91
C THR A 5 9.96 1.87 9.65
N THR A 6 10.16 1.26 10.82
CA THR A 6 11.41 1.31 11.58
C THR A 6 12.42 0.30 11.05
N PRO A 7 13.73 0.56 11.20
CA PRO A 7 14.77 -0.39 10.78
C PRO A 7 14.87 -1.65 11.67
N ASN A 8 14.30 -1.61 12.89
CA ASN A 8 14.39 -2.69 13.88
C ASN A 8 13.04 -2.93 14.58
N VAL A 9 12.87 -4.13 15.12
CA VAL A 9 11.72 -4.52 15.97
C VAL A 9 12.21 -4.68 17.41
N GLU A 10 11.69 -3.89 18.34
CA GLU A 10 12.07 -3.94 19.76
C GLU A 10 11.87 -5.35 20.35
N GLY A 11 12.83 -5.79 21.16
CA GLY A 11 12.83 -7.13 21.77
C GLY A 11 13.09 -8.28 20.78
N LYS A 12 13.44 -7.99 19.52
CA LYS A 12 13.82 -9.00 18.52
C LYS A 12 15.19 -8.70 17.92
N GLN A 13 15.94 -9.77 17.61
CA GLN A 13 17.21 -9.69 16.89
C GLN A 13 17.02 -10.22 15.46
N ILE A 14 17.53 -9.49 14.47
CA ILE A 14 17.60 -9.96 13.07
C ILE A 14 18.67 -11.05 12.99
N VAL A 15 18.28 -12.25 12.58
CA VAL A 15 19.19 -13.41 12.46
C VAL A 15 19.73 -13.61 11.04
N GLU A 16 19.04 -13.05 10.04
CA GLU A 16 19.39 -13.16 8.63
C GLU A 16 18.81 -11.97 7.85
N TYR A 17 19.57 -11.48 6.88
CA TYR A 17 19.10 -10.50 5.90
C TYR A 17 18.91 -11.21 4.56
N LYS A 18 17.69 -11.13 4.01
CA LYS A 18 17.35 -11.64 2.67
C LYS A 18 17.51 -10.55 1.61
N GLN A 19 17.15 -10.88 0.36
CA GLN A 19 17.11 -9.90 -0.72
C GLN A 19 16.05 -8.82 -0.47
N VAL A 20 16.30 -7.65 -1.05
CA VAL A 20 15.31 -6.56 -1.05
C VAL A 20 14.10 -7.00 -1.86
N VAL A 21 12.90 -6.70 -1.35
CA VAL A 21 11.64 -7.00 -2.00
C VAL A 21 10.81 -5.74 -2.16
N PHE A 22 9.96 -5.73 -3.19
CA PHE A 22 9.03 -4.67 -3.48
C PHE A 22 7.64 -5.27 -3.72
N GLY A 23 6.61 -4.46 -3.52
CA GLY A 23 5.25 -4.72 -3.98
C GLY A 23 4.74 -3.49 -4.72
N GLU A 24 4.03 -3.71 -5.81
CA GLU A 24 3.75 -2.69 -6.82
C GLU A 24 2.29 -2.80 -7.24
N VAL A 25 1.60 -1.66 -7.32
CA VAL A 25 0.21 -1.62 -7.83
C VAL A 25 0.13 -0.61 -8.93
N VAL A 26 -0.28 -1.08 -10.12
CA VAL A 26 -0.48 -0.25 -11.30
C VAL A 26 -1.95 0.09 -11.42
N ALA A 27 -2.29 1.37 -11.27
CA ALA A 27 -3.64 1.86 -11.46
C ALA A 27 -4.01 1.92 -12.95
N GLY A 28 -5.03 1.17 -13.36
CA GLY A 28 -5.55 1.19 -14.73
C GLY A 28 -6.45 2.39 -15.04
N SER A 29 -6.76 2.61 -16.33
CA SER A 29 -7.63 3.71 -16.81
C SER A 29 -9.02 3.75 -16.16
N ASN A 30 -9.58 2.59 -15.81
CA ASN A 30 -10.84 2.50 -15.06
C ASN A 30 -10.72 3.05 -13.63
N PHE A 31 -9.61 2.82 -12.94
CA PHE A 31 -9.36 3.37 -11.61
C PHE A 31 -9.30 4.90 -11.67
N ILE A 32 -8.59 5.43 -12.65
CA ILE A 32 -8.45 6.87 -12.88
C ILE A 32 -9.81 7.51 -13.17
N ARG A 33 -10.61 6.92 -14.06
CA ARG A 33 -11.96 7.41 -14.38
C ARG A 33 -12.86 7.42 -13.15
N ASP A 34 -12.94 6.31 -12.43
CA ASP A 34 -13.81 6.18 -11.24
C ASP A 34 -13.37 7.14 -10.12
N PHE A 35 -12.06 7.40 -10.02
CA PHE A 35 -11.48 8.36 -9.10
C PHE A 35 -11.87 9.80 -9.44
N PHE A 36 -11.73 10.21 -10.71
CA PHE A 36 -12.12 11.55 -11.15
C PHE A 36 -13.63 11.77 -11.12
N ALA A 37 -14.44 10.73 -11.36
CA ALA A 37 -15.89 10.79 -11.24
C ALA A 37 -16.38 11.03 -9.80
N GLY A 38 -15.57 10.69 -8.78
CA GLY A 38 -15.91 10.87 -7.37
C GLY A 38 -15.37 12.13 -6.71
N ILE A 39 -14.59 12.95 -7.43
CA ILE A 39 -13.89 14.14 -6.90
C ILE A 39 -14.67 15.44 -7.13
N THR A 40 -15.70 15.44 -7.99
CA THR A 40 -16.45 16.65 -8.37
C THR A 40 -17.16 17.35 -7.21
N ASP A 41 -17.38 16.68 -6.07
CA ASP A 41 -18.16 17.25 -4.94
C ASP A 41 -17.33 17.63 -3.69
N ILE A 42 -16.00 17.49 -3.68
CA ILE A 42 -15.25 17.50 -2.40
C ILE A 42 -14.16 18.57 -2.35
N LEU A 43 -14.59 19.80 -2.03
CA LEU A 43 -13.73 20.83 -1.49
C LEU A 43 -13.43 20.52 0.00
N GLY A 44 -12.22 20.06 0.30
CA GLY A 44 -11.57 20.31 1.60
C GLY A 44 -11.67 19.28 2.72
N GLY A 45 -12.32 18.11 2.55
CA GLY A 45 -12.39 17.10 3.61
C GLY A 45 -12.52 15.69 3.06
N ARG A 46 -11.57 14.81 3.43
CA ARG A 46 -11.58 13.34 3.23
C ARG A 46 -12.61 12.84 2.20
N SER A 47 -12.28 12.98 0.94
CA SER A 47 -13.09 12.41 -0.15
C SER A 47 -13.10 10.90 -0.04
N GLY A 48 -14.17 10.31 0.51
CA GLY A 48 -14.23 8.89 0.85
C GLY A 48 -13.91 7.94 -0.31
N ALA A 49 -14.27 8.32 -1.55
CA ALA A 49 -13.93 7.55 -2.75
C ALA A 49 -12.42 7.60 -3.07
N TYR A 50 -11.80 8.78 -3.01
CA TYR A 50 -10.34 8.98 -3.22
C TYR A 50 -9.54 8.20 -2.17
N GLU A 51 -9.87 8.38 -0.89
CA GLU A 51 -9.13 7.75 0.21
C GLU A 51 -9.27 6.22 0.18
N SER A 52 -10.47 5.71 -0.14
CA SER A 52 -10.72 4.27 -0.26
C SER A 52 -9.87 3.63 -1.36
N LYS A 53 -9.79 4.27 -2.53
CA LYS A 53 -9.05 3.77 -3.69
C LYS A 53 -7.54 3.74 -3.43
N ILE A 54 -6.98 4.79 -2.83
CA ILE A 54 -5.55 4.82 -2.46
C ILE A 54 -5.24 3.82 -1.35
N THR A 55 -6.12 3.71 -0.35
CA THR A 55 -5.96 2.73 0.73
C THR A 55 -5.96 1.31 0.18
N LYS A 56 -6.86 1.00 -0.77
CA LYS A 56 -6.89 -0.29 -1.45
C LYS A 56 -5.60 -0.57 -2.22
N ALA A 57 -5.12 0.40 -3.02
CA ALA A 57 -3.86 0.24 -3.75
C ALA A 57 -2.66 0.02 -2.81
N ARG A 58 -2.60 0.74 -1.69
CA ARG A 58 -1.57 0.52 -0.66
C ARG A 58 -1.64 -0.89 -0.07
N GLN A 59 -2.84 -1.37 0.24
CA GLN A 59 -3.05 -2.69 0.81
C GLN A 59 -2.60 -3.80 -0.15
N GLU A 60 -2.98 -3.70 -1.43
CA GLU A 60 -2.55 -4.64 -2.47
C GLU A 60 -1.02 -4.67 -2.64
N ALA A 61 -0.37 -3.51 -2.64
CA ALA A 61 1.09 -3.43 -2.71
C ALA A 61 1.78 -4.06 -1.48
N LEU A 62 1.24 -3.85 -0.28
CA LEU A 62 1.76 -4.47 0.94
C LEU A 62 1.59 -5.99 0.93
N GLU A 63 0.47 -6.49 0.42
CA GLU A 63 0.22 -7.93 0.29
C GLU A 63 1.18 -8.59 -0.70
N GLU A 64 1.48 -7.94 -1.83
CA GLU A 64 2.47 -8.43 -2.77
C GLU A 64 3.89 -8.44 -2.17
N MET A 65 4.29 -7.35 -1.52
CA MET A 65 5.58 -7.28 -0.82
C MET A 65 5.72 -8.40 0.23
N GLN A 66 4.65 -8.70 0.98
CA GLN A 66 4.63 -9.81 1.94
C GLN A 66 4.79 -11.18 1.27
N LYS A 67 4.18 -11.40 0.10
CA LYS A 67 4.35 -12.64 -0.67
C LYS A 67 5.80 -12.83 -1.10
N HIS A 68 6.44 -11.77 -1.61
CA HIS A 68 7.86 -11.81 -1.96
C HIS A 68 8.80 -12.00 -0.75
N ALA A 69 8.40 -11.56 0.45
CA ALA A 69 9.17 -11.77 1.67
C ALA A 69 9.09 -13.22 2.22
N ASN A 70 8.11 -14.02 1.79
CA ASN A 70 7.88 -15.39 2.24
C ASN A 70 8.64 -16.46 1.43
N ILE A 71 9.54 -16.06 0.53
CA ILE A 71 10.38 -16.95 -0.29
C ILE A 71 11.60 -17.41 0.50
#